data_AF-A0ABC8LB86-F1
#
_entry.id   AF-A0ABC8LB86-F1
#
_cell.length_a   1.000
_cell.length_b   1.000
_cell.length_c   1.000
_cell.angle_alpha   90.00
_cell.angle_beta   90.00
_cell.angle_gamma   90.00
#
_symmetry.space_group_name_H-M   'P 1'
#
loop_
_entity.id
_entity.type
_entity.pdbx_description
1 polymer ?
#
loop_
_entity_poly.entity_id
_entity_poly.type
_entity_poly.pdbx_seq_one_letter_code
_entity_poly.pdbx_strand_id
1 'polypeptide(L)'
;MSQTAGNIGMDTLDSEVVPSSLVEISPILRVSNEVEASNPRVAYLCRFYVFEKACKLDPTSSGRGVLQFKSALLRRLEHEDETTLSGRQQISDAREMQSFYQDYYKKYIQALLNAADKADRAQLTKAYQTAAVLFKVLKAVNQTEDVEVADEILEAHKKFEGKILIDVPYNNLPHDPDSQNQAITKFPKIQPIAIALRNTRDLPWPAGHKKKLDEDMLDWLQTVFGFQKDNVANQRENLILLLVNVQIRQFPRPEQQPKLDDRAVSFVMKKIFKNYNKWCKYLGRKTSLWLPTIQQEVQQRKLLYIGLYLLIWGEAANLRLMPACLCYIYHHMAFELYGMLAGSVSPMTGERIKPAYGGEDEAFLQKVVTPIDNRVAKEAKRSRGGKSKHSERRHYDDFNEYFCYRSTRCFQLGWPMRDDADFFCQTAEELRKSYRWFSAFALGRLFSIQRWRRNDDVDDTFDKILTFM
;
A
#
# COMPACT_ATOMS: atom_id res chain seq x y z
N MET A 1 -2.30 27.62 -49.65
CA MET A 1 -3.10 26.47 -49.16
C MET A 1 -2.89 26.42 -47.66
N SER A 2 -3.59 27.25 -46.88
CA SER A 2 -4.90 26.99 -46.26
C SER A 2 -4.90 25.82 -45.25
N GLN A 3 -5.09 26.19 -43.97
CA GLN A 3 -5.70 25.44 -42.85
C GLN A 3 -5.01 24.14 -42.39
N THR A 4 -4.61 24.00 -41.11
CA THR A 4 -5.57 23.82 -40.02
C THR A 4 -5.04 24.41 -38.69
N ALA A 5 -5.51 25.61 -38.34
CA ALA A 5 -5.63 25.99 -36.94
C ALA A 5 -6.80 25.17 -36.38
N GLY A 6 -6.48 24.06 -35.71
CA GLY A 6 -7.48 23.24 -35.04
C GLY A 6 -8.16 24.07 -33.97
N ASN A 7 -9.44 24.36 -34.19
CA ASN A 7 -10.35 24.93 -33.21
C ASN A 7 -10.45 23.93 -32.05
N ILE A 8 -9.60 24.09 -31.04
CA ILE A 8 -9.72 23.36 -29.77
C ILE A 8 -10.91 24.01 -29.05
N GLY A 9 -12.10 23.47 -29.34
CA GLY A 9 -13.37 23.96 -28.82
C GLY A 9 -13.47 23.79 -27.30
N MET A 10 -14.40 24.55 -26.72
CA MET A 10 -14.82 24.50 -25.31
C MET A 10 -14.95 23.05 -24.78
N ASP A 11 -15.38 22.13 -25.64
CA ASP A 11 -15.54 20.68 -25.41
C ASP A 11 -14.26 19.96 -24.96
N THR A 12 -13.07 20.49 -25.27
CA THR A 12 -11.79 19.86 -24.87
C THR A 12 -11.41 20.09 -23.41
N LEU A 13 -12.06 21.05 -22.73
CA LEU A 13 -11.93 21.24 -21.28
C LEU A 13 -12.84 20.31 -20.48
N ASP A 14 -13.88 19.75 -21.12
CA ASP A 14 -14.76 18.75 -20.52
C ASP A 14 -14.17 17.33 -20.58
N SER A 15 -13.26 17.08 -21.53
CA SER A 15 -12.39 15.90 -21.49
C SER A 15 -11.26 16.10 -20.47
N GLU A 16 -11.02 15.12 -19.61
CA GLU A 16 -10.02 15.11 -18.51
C GLU A 16 -8.54 15.26 -18.95
N VAL A 17 -8.23 15.98 -20.03
CA VAL A 17 -6.88 16.15 -20.57
C VAL A 17 -6.17 17.29 -19.83
N VAL A 18 -5.79 17.00 -18.58
CA VAL A 18 -4.92 17.87 -17.78
C VAL A 18 -3.46 17.61 -18.17
N PRO A 19 -2.63 18.66 -18.38
CA PRO A 19 -1.20 18.50 -18.60
C PRO A 19 -0.55 17.65 -17.50
N SER A 20 0.42 16.78 -17.86
CA SER A 20 1.04 15.85 -16.90
C SER A 20 1.76 16.54 -15.74
N SER A 21 2.20 17.79 -15.91
CA SER A 21 2.77 18.62 -14.85
C SER A 21 1.74 19.18 -13.86
N LEU A 22 0.43 19.05 -14.15
CA LEU A 22 -0.67 19.63 -13.39
C LEU A 22 -1.66 18.57 -12.87
N VAL A 23 -1.28 17.29 -12.83
CA VAL A 23 -2.17 16.17 -12.42
C VAL A 23 -2.87 16.40 -11.06
N GLU A 24 -2.27 17.19 -10.18
CA GLU A 24 -2.88 17.55 -8.89
C GLU A 24 -4.20 18.33 -8.98
N ILE A 25 -4.50 19.00 -10.10
CA ILE A 25 -5.74 19.78 -10.26
C ILE A 25 -6.89 18.95 -10.83
N SER A 26 -6.60 17.77 -11.39
CA SER A 26 -7.59 16.88 -12.01
C SER A 26 -8.76 16.50 -11.09
N PRO A 27 -8.56 16.19 -9.79
CA PRO A 27 -9.69 15.89 -8.90
C PRO A 27 -10.65 17.07 -8.72
N ILE A 28 -10.13 18.31 -8.74
CA ILE A 28 -10.93 19.52 -8.54
C ILE A 28 -11.77 19.80 -9.79
N LEU A 29 -11.21 19.60 -10.99
CA LEU A 29 -11.96 19.71 -12.25
C LEU A 29 -13.06 18.65 -12.38
N ARG A 30 -12.78 17.41 -11.95
CA ARG A 30 -13.82 16.37 -11.91
C ARG A 30 -14.98 16.79 -11.03
N VAL A 31 -14.69 17.26 -9.82
CA VAL A 31 -15.71 17.75 -8.90
C VAL A 31 -16.47 18.95 -9.48
N SER A 32 -15.80 19.91 -10.12
CA SER A 32 -16.49 21.05 -10.73
C SER A 32 -17.51 20.62 -11.77
N ASN A 33 -17.16 19.66 -12.63
CA ASN A 33 -18.07 19.15 -13.67
C ASN A 33 -19.23 18.35 -13.05
N GLU A 34 -19.00 17.62 -11.95
CA GLU A 34 -20.06 16.89 -11.24
C GLU A 34 -21.09 17.81 -10.60
N VAL A 35 -20.65 18.94 -10.04
CA VAL A 35 -21.55 19.87 -9.33
C VAL A 35 -22.21 20.90 -10.24
N GLU A 36 -21.74 21.07 -11.48
CA GLU A 36 -22.22 22.08 -12.45
C GLU A 36 -23.73 22.04 -12.66
N ALA A 37 -24.30 20.85 -12.83
CA ALA A 37 -25.74 20.69 -12.99
C ALA A 37 -26.55 21.02 -11.71
N SER A 38 -25.92 20.95 -10.53
CA SER A 38 -26.56 21.22 -9.24
C SER A 38 -26.44 22.67 -8.81
N ASN A 39 -25.25 23.26 -8.96
CA ASN A 39 -24.98 24.66 -8.67
C ASN A 39 -23.87 25.18 -9.61
N PRO A 40 -24.24 25.91 -10.69
CA PRO A 40 -23.28 26.45 -11.66
C PRO A 40 -22.27 27.42 -11.04
N ARG A 41 -22.65 28.21 -10.03
CA ARG A 41 -21.74 29.17 -9.37
C ARG A 41 -20.66 28.44 -8.59
N VAL A 42 -21.00 27.36 -7.88
CA VAL A 42 -20.01 26.53 -7.17
C VAL A 42 -19.06 25.83 -8.15
N ALA A 43 -19.55 25.37 -9.30
CA ALA A 43 -18.70 24.80 -10.35
C ALA A 43 -17.69 25.82 -10.89
N TYR A 44 -18.16 27.05 -11.16
CA TYR A 44 -17.31 28.17 -11.53
C TYR A 44 -16.22 28.44 -10.47
N LEU A 45 -16.58 28.52 -9.18
CA LEU A 45 -15.61 28.75 -8.10
C LEU A 45 -14.57 27.63 -7.98
N CYS A 46 -14.98 26.38 -8.18
CA CYS A 46 -14.05 25.25 -8.25
C CYS A 46 -13.07 25.40 -9.43
N ARG A 47 -13.54 25.79 -10.62
CA ARG A 47 -12.69 26.04 -11.79
C ARG A 47 -11.78 27.24 -11.61
N PHE A 48 -12.24 28.28 -10.93
CA PHE A 48 -11.43 29.45 -10.58
C PHE A 48 -10.28 29.04 -9.67
N TYR A 49 -10.56 28.23 -8.64
CA TYR A 49 -9.53 27.67 -7.76
C TYR A 49 -8.54 26.76 -8.51
N VAL A 50 -9.01 26.00 -9.50
CA VAL A 50 -8.13 25.22 -10.41
C VAL A 50 -7.16 26.15 -11.15
N PHE A 51 -7.66 27.25 -11.71
CA PHE A 51 -6.83 28.21 -12.42
C PHE A 51 -5.76 28.83 -11.52
N GLU A 52 -6.13 29.29 -10.33
CA GLU A 52 -5.17 29.81 -9.35
C GLU A 52 -4.11 28.77 -8.98
N LYS A 53 -4.52 27.52 -8.73
CA LYS A 53 -3.61 26.43 -8.38
C LYS A 53 -2.68 26.09 -9.55
N ALA A 54 -3.18 26.07 -10.78
CA ALA A 54 -2.36 25.86 -11.97
C ALA A 54 -1.31 26.99 -12.16
N CYS A 55 -1.67 28.23 -11.85
CA CYS A 55 -0.75 29.36 -11.88
C CYS A 55 0.33 29.26 -10.80
N LYS A 56 -0.01 28.78 -9.59
CA LYS A 56 0.96 28.53 -8.51
C LYS A 56 1.91 27.37 -8.83
N LEU A 57 1.41 26.29 -9.45
CA LEU A 57 2.20 25.10 -9.77
C LEU A 57 3.22 25.33 -10.90
N ASP A 58 2.87 26.13 -11.92
CA ASP A 58 3.79 26.50 -12.99
C ASP A 58 3.63 27.99 -13.34
N PRO A 59 4.27 28.91 -12.60
CA PRO A 59 4.15 30.34 -12.85
C PRO A 59 4.60 30.74 -14.27
N THR A 60 5.60 30.05 -14.80
CA THR A 60 6.20 30.32 -16.12
C THR A 60 5.43 29.74 -17.29
N SER A 61 4.44 28.86 -17.04
CA SER A 61 3.72 28.08 -18.05
C SER A 61 4.65 27.33 -19.02
N SER A 62 5.78 26.83 -18.50
CA SER A 62 6.83 26.16 -19.26
C SER A 62 6.52 24.68 -19.54
N GLY A 63 5.56 24.09 -18.81
CA GLY A 63 5.11 22.73 -19.03
C GLY A 63 4.41 22.54 -20.38
N ARG A 64 4.61 21.37 -21.00
CA ARG A 64 3.97 21.03 -22.28
C ARG A 64 2.44 21.15 -22.16
N GLY A 65 1.83 22.01 -22.97
CA GLY A 65 0.38 22.21 -23.01
C GLY A 65 -0.20 23.06 -21.86
N VAL A 66 0.63 23.51 -20.90
CA VAL A 66 0.15 24.29 -19.73
C VAL A 66 -0.39 25.66 -20.14
N LEU A 67 0.32 26.37 -21.02
CA LEU A 67 -0.11 27.69 -21.50
C LEU A 67 -1.47 27.61 -22.22
N GLN A 68 -1.63 26.63 -23.10
CA GLN A 68 -2.88 26.38 -23.83
C GLN A 68 -4.03 26.07 -22.85
N PHE A 69 -3.78 25.18 -21.89
CA PHE A 69 -4.74 24.80 -20.86
C PHE A 69 -5.20 26.02 -20.03
N LYS A 70 -4.27 26.81 -19.49
CA LYS A 70 -4.59 28.00 -18.70
C LYS A 70 -5.36 29.04 -19.51
N SER A 71 -4.98 29.24 -20.76
CA SER A 71 -5.63 30.23 -21.63
C SER A 71 -7.06 29.83 -21.97
N ALA A 72 -7.30 28.54 -22.23
CA ALA A 72 -8.64 28.00 -22.47
C ALA A 72 -9.50 28.08 -21.20
N LEU A 73 -8.94 27.70 -20.05
CA LEU A 73 -9.63 27.77 -18.76
C LEU A 73 -10.00 29.22 -18.39
N LEU A 74 -9.10 30.18 -18.60
CA LEU A 74 -9.37 31.59 -18.34
C LEU A 74 -10.53 32.11 -19.19
N ARG A 75 -10.56 31.83 -20.49
CA ARG A 75 -11.68 32.22 -21.37
C ARG A 75 -13.01 31.62 -20.93
N ARG A 76 -12.99 30.37 -20.46
CA ARG A 76 -14.19 29.72 -19.90
C ARG A 76 -14.64 30.42 -18.63
N LEU A 77 -13.72 30.77 -17.73
CA LEU A 77 -14.02 31.50 -16.50
C LEU A 77 -14.60 32.89 -16.78
N GLU A 78 -14.07 33.62 -17.75
CA GLU A 78 -14.60 34.95 -18.13
C GLU A 78 -16.08 34.85 -18.55
N HIS A 79 -16.45 33.82 -19.31
CA HIS A 79 -17.83 33.59 -19.73
C HIS A 79 -18.72 33.06 -18.61
N GLU A 80 -18.21 32.12 -17.82
CA GLU A 80 -18.94 31.52 -16.70
C GLU A 80 -19.17 32.51 -15.55
N ASP A 81 -18.27 33.47 -15.33
CA ASP A 81 -18.46 34.46 -14.26
C ASP A 81 -19.75 35.25 -14.49
N GLU A 82 -19.90 35.87 -15.67
CA GLU A 82 -21.10 36.65 -16.01
C GLU A 82 -22.38 35.82 -15.96
N THR A 83 -22.35 34.62 -16.54
CA THR A 83 -23.54 33.77 -16.66
C THR A 83 -23.97 33.18 -15.30
N THR A 84 -23.02 32.73 -14.49
CA THR A 84 -23.30 32.11 -13.19
C THR A 84 -23.62 33.11 -12.09
N LEU A 85 -23.12 34.35 -12.17
CA LEU A 85 -23.39 35.39 -11.18
C LEU A 85 -24.89 35.69 -11.06
N SER A 86 -25.61 35.68 -12.19
CA SER A 86 -27.06 35.91 -12.23
C SER A 86 -27.88 34.84 -11.49
N GLY A 87 -27.34 33.62 -11.37
CA GLY A 87 -27.96 32.48 -10.68
C GLY A 87 -27.54 32.33 -9.22
N ARG A 88 -26.70 33.23 -8.69
CA ARG A 88 -26.21 33.16 -7.31
C ARG A 88 -27.35 33.42 -6.32
N GLN A 89 -27.48 32.56 -5.32
CA GLN A 89 -28.56 32.61 -4.34
C GLN A 89 -28.15 33.39 -3.08
N GLN A 90 -26.85 33.43 -2.79
CA GLN A 90 -26.29 34.08 -1.61
C GLN A 90 -25.67 35.45 -1.93
N ILE A 91 -25.39 36.20 -0.85
CA ILE A 91 -24.88 37.57 -0.92
C ILE A 91 -23.41 37.61 -1.40
N SER A 92 -22.63 36.56 -1.13
CA SER A 92 -21.23 36.44 -1.53
C SER A 92 -20.90 35.02 -1.98
N ASP A 93 -19.78 34.83 -2.68
CA ASP A 93 -19.39 33.51 -3.16
C ASP A 93 -18.95 32.59 -2.01
N ALA A 94 -18.35 33.15 -0.95
CA ALA A 94 -18.06 32.40 0.28
C ALA A 94 -19.33 31.88 0.96
N ARG A 95 -20.41 32.67 0.98
CA ARG A 95 -21.70 32.24 1.54
C ARG A 95 -22.39 31.21 0.66
N GLU A 96 -22.29 31.35 -0.67
CA GLU A 96 -22.78 30.36 -1.64
C GLU A 96 -22.07 29.01 -1.43
N MET A 97 -20.74 29.01 -1.33
CA MET A 97 -19.94 27.80 -1.06
C MET A 97 -20.29 27.15 0.27
N GLN A 98 -20.45 27.94 1.34
CA GLN A 98 -20.83 27.42 2.66
C GLN A 98 -22.22 26.78 2.64
N SER A 99 -23.22 27.44 2.04
CA SER A 99 -24.57 26.90 1.91
C SER A 99 -24.57 25.59 1.12
N PHE A 100 -23.92 25.59 -0.05
CA PHE A 100 -23.84 24.40 -0.89
C PHE A 100 -23.13 23.24 -0.20
N TYR A 101 -22.05 23.51 0.53
CA TYR A 101 -21.32 22.48 1.27
C TYR A 101 -22.18 21.85 2.37
N GLN A 102 -22.94 22.67 3.13
CA GLN A 102 -23.86 22.17 4.14
C GLN A 102 -24.98 21.32 3.54
N ASP A 103 -25.56 21.75 2.42
CA ASP A 103 -26.61 21.02 1.71
C ASP A 103 -26.07 19.69 1.15
N TYR A 104 -24.87 19.72 0.55
CA TYR A 104 -24.19 18.53 0.07
C TYR A 104 -23.95 17.53 1.21
N TYR A 105 -23.46 18.02 2.35
CA TYR A 105 -23.19 17.19 3.53
C TYR A 105 -24.47 16.50 4.04
N LYS A 106 -25.57 17.24 4.17
CA LYS A 106 -26.86 16.67 4.62
C LYS A 106 -27.41 15.67 3.60
N LYS A 107 -27.42 16.03 2.32
CA LYS A 107 -28.05 15.25 1.25
C LYS A 107 -27.29 13.98 0.88
N TYR A 108 -25.96 14.03 0.87
CA TYR A 108 -25.15 12.91 0.42
C TYR A 108 -24.49 12.18 1.59
N ILE A 109 -23.77 12.88 2.48
CA ILE A 109 -23.01 12.21 3.55
C ILE A 109 -23.95 11.73 4.66
N GLN A 110 -24.77 12.60 5.24
CA GLN A 110 -25.63 12.24 6.36
C GLN A 110 -26.74 11.26 5.95
N ALA A 111 -27.34 11.44 4.77
CA ALA A 111 -28.34 10.52 4.25
C ALA A 111 -27.76 9.11 3.99
N LEU A 112 -26.58 9.01 3.37
CA LEU A 112 -25.94 7.72 3.11
C LEU A 112 -25.52 7.02 4.41
N LEU A 113 -25.01 7.77 5.40
CA LEU A 113 -24.69 7.23 6.73
C LEU A 113 -25.92 6.68 7.46
N ASN A 114 -27.06 7.35 7.35
CA ASN A 114 -28.31 6.94 7.98
C ASN A 114 -28.96 5.74 7.27
N ALA A 115 -28.67 5.51 5.99
CA ALA A 115 -29.20 4.41 5.19
C ALA A 115 -28.44 3.08 5.39
N ALA A 116 -27.95 2.83 6.61
CA ALA A 116 -26.90 1.87 6.99
C ALA A 116 -27.01 0.41 6.47
N ASP A 117 -28.18 -0.04 5.99
CA ASP A 117 -28.37 -1.38 5.41
C ASP A 117 -28.23 -1.43 3.87
N LYS A 118 -28.13 -0.28 3.18
CA LYS A 118 -28.09 -0.19 1.70
C LYS A 118 -27.08 0.82 1.14
N ALA A 119 -26.27 1.46 1.99
CA ALA A 119 -25.30 2.44 1.52
C ALA A 119 -24.29 1.76 0.58
N ASP A 120 -24.34 2.12 -0.70
CA ASP A 120 -23.32 1.74 -1.67
C ASP A 120 -22.01 2.42 -1.24
N ARG A 121 -21.08 1.63 -0.69
CA ARG A 121 -19.80 2.12 -0.17
C ARG A 121 -19.08 2.97 -1.22
N ALA A 122 -19.15 2.59 -2.50
CA ALA A 122 -18.55 3.36 -3.58
C ALA A 122 -19.17 4.76 -3.69
N GLN A 123 -20.49 4.91 -3.47
CA GLN A 123 -21.16 6.20 -3.44
C GLN A 123 -20.76 7.02 -2.21
N LEU A 124 -20.60 6.39 -1.05
CA LEU A 124 -20.16 7.06 0.18
C LEU A 124 -18.71 7.54 0.06
N THR A 125 -17.81 6.68 -0.43
CA THR A 125 -16.41 7.04 -0.70
C THR A 125 -16.33 8.18 -1.71
N LYS A 126 -17.11 8.12 -2.79
CA LYS A 126 -17.20 9.21 -3.76
C LYS A 126 -17.69 10.50 -3.11
N ALA A 127 -18.75 10.44 -2.31
CA ALA A 127 -19.28 11.61 -1.61
C ALA A 127 -18.25 12.24 -0.66
N TYR A 128 -17.46 11.42 0.03
CA TYR A 128 -16.35 11.88 0.86
C TYR A 128 -15.24 12.55 0.06
N GLN A 129 -14.83 11.98 -1.08
CA GLN A 129 -13.82 12.56 -1.96
C GLN A 129 -14.28 13.92 -2.51
N THR A 130 -15.53 14.00 -2.97
CA THR A 130 -16.13 15.25 -3.46
C THR A 130 -16.21 16.29 -2.34
N ALA A 131 -16.66 15.93 -1.13
CA ALA A 131 -16.71 16.84 0.01
C ALA A 131 -15.31 17.35 0.43
N ALA A 132 -14.28 16.50 0.40
CA ALA A 132 -12.91 16.91 0.70
C ALA A 132 -12.39 17.97 -0.28
N VAL A 133 -12.72 17.83 -1.56
CA VAL A 133 -12.39 18.83 -2.59
C VAL A 133 -13.19 20.12 -2.38
N LEU A 134 -14.50 20.02 -2.18
CA LEU A 134 -15.37 21.18 -1.96
C LEU A 134 -14.92 21.99 -0.73
N PHE A 135 -14.52 21.32 0.36
CA PHE A 135 -14.03 21.99 1.56
C PHE A 135 -12.71 22.74 1.31
N LYS A 136 -11.81 22.20 0.48
CA LYS A 136 -10.57 22.91 0.08
C LYS A 136 -10.89 24.19 -0.68
N VAL A 137 -11.81 24.13 -1.64
CA VAL A 137 -12.25 25.31 -2.41
C VAL A 137 -12.96 26.31 -1.49
N LEU A 138 -13.86 25.84 -0.63
CA LEU A 138 -14.58 26.67 0.35
C LEU A 138 -13.59 27.46 1.21
N LYS A 139 -12.58 26.79 1.78
CA LYS A 139 -11.57 27.46 2.61
C LYS A 139 -10.79 28.52 1.83
N ALA A 140 -10.48 28.27 0.57
CA ALA A 140 -9.79 29.24 -0.28
C ALA A 140 -10.67 30.46 -0.59
N VAL A 141 -11.93 30.25 -1.00
CA VAL A 141 -12.87 31.35 -1.31
C VAL A 141 -13.14 32.20 -0.06
N ASN A 142 -13.35 31.56 1.09
CA ASN A 142 -13.52 32.23 2.38
C ASN A 142 -12.31 33.09 2.76
N GLN A 143 -11.09 32.60 2.51
CA GLN A 143 -9.87 33.38 2.76
C GLN A 143 -9.74 34.58 1.82
N THR A 144 -10.16 34.45 0.56
CA THR A 144 -10.11 35.53 -0.43
C THR A 144 -11.14 36.63 -0.13
N GLU A 145 -12.34 36.27 0.33
CA GLU A 145 -13.41 37.22 0.66
C GLU A 145 -13.38 37.74 2.11
N ASP A 146 -12.39 37.33 2.92
CA ASP A 146 -12.29 37.64 4.36
C ASP A 146 -13.58 37.29 5.14
N VAL A 147 -14.14 36.11 4.83
CA VAL A 147 -15.35 35.58 5.48
C VAL A 147 -14.97 34.36 6.31
N GLU A 148 -15.27 34.39 7.62
CA GLU A 148 -15.04 33.23 8.48
C GLU A 148 -15.89 32.02 8.05
N VAL A 149 -15.27 30.83 8.11
CA VAL A 149 -15.96 29.56 7.89
C VAL A 149 -16.77 29.26 9.15
N ALA A 150 -18.06 28.97 9.00
CA ALA A 150 -18.91 28.60 10.13
C ALA A 150 -18.32 27.41 10.92
N ASP A 151 -18.29 27.50 12.25
CA ASP A 151 -17.72 26.47 13.13
C ASP A 151 -18.37 25.10 12.90
N GLU A 152 -19.67 25.06 12.64
CA GLU A 152 -20.42 23.84 12.30
C GLU A 152 -19.81 23.10 11.09
N ILE A 153 -19.35 23.83 10.08
CA ILE A 153 -18.73 23.28 8.87
C ILE A 153 -17.34 22.71 9.21
N LEU A 154 -16.57 23.41 10.04
CA LEU A 154 -15.25 22.97 10.50
C LEU A 154 -15.35 21.70 11.36
N GLU A 155 -16.30 21.66 12.29
CA GLU A 155 -16.56 20.49 13.14
C GLU A 155 -17.07 19.30 12.32
N ALA A 156 -18.02 19.53 11.42
CA ALA A 156 -18.51 18.50 10.51
C ALA A 156 -17.35 17.92 9.71
N HIS A 157 -16.51 18.77 9.09
CA HIS A 157 -15.35 18.33 8.33
C HIS A 157 -14.35 17.51 9.16
N LYS A 158 -13.94 18.02 10.33
CA LYS A 158 -13.03 17.30 11.24
C LYS A 158 -13.56 15.93 11.65
N LYS A 159 -14.88 15.80 11.86
CA LYS A 159 -15.52 14.54 12.25
C LYS A 159 -15.39 13.44 11.19
N PHE A 160 -15.29 13.79 9.91
CA PHE A 160 -15.14 12.81 8.82
C PHE A 160 -13.79 12.85 8.10
N GLU A 161 -12.92 13.84 8.32
CA GLU A 161 -11.53 13.80 7.83
C GLU A 161 -10.80 12.55 8.33
N GLY A 162 -11.07 12.13 9.58
CA GLY A 162 -10.64 10.85 10.12
C GLY A 162 -11.30 9.63 9.44
N LYS A 163 -12.49 9.76 8.85
CA LYS A 163 -13.23 8.70 8.14
C LYS A 163 -12.84 8.58 6.65
N ILE A 164 -12.49 9.69 5.99
CA ILE A 164 -11.97 9.69 4.60
C ILE A 164 -10.73 8.81 4.49
N LEU A 165 -9.87 8.83 5.51
CA LEU A 165 -8.67 8.00 5.56
C LEU A 165 -8.97 6.50 5.80
N ILE A 166 -10.17 6.18 6.26
CA ILE A 166 -10.59 4.83 6.69
C ILE A 166 -11.36 4.11 5.57
N ASP A 167 -12.08 4.86 4.72
CA ASP A 167 -12.84 4.30 3.60
C ASP A 167 -11.92 4.01 2.40
N VAL A 168 -11.07 2.99 2.54
CA VAL A 168 -10.17 2.54 1.46
C VAL A 168 -11.02 1.85 0.38
N PRO A 169 -11.06 2.36 -0.86
CA PRO A 169 -11.98 1.89 -1.89
C PRO A 169 -11.76 0.44 -2.35
N TYR A 170 -10.57 -0.10 -2.08
CA TYR A 170 -10.05 -1.27 -2.80
C TYR A 170 -10.16 -2.60 -2.04
N ASN A 171 -10.66 -2.58 -0.79
CA ASN A 171 -10.84 -3.77 0.02
C ASN A 171 -12.30 -4.26 -0.01
N ASN A 172 -12.51 -5.52 -0.38
CA ASN A 172 -13.83 -6.16 -0.34
C ASN A 172 -14.24 -6.54 1.08
N LEU A 173 -13.26 -6.70 1.98
CA LEU A 173 -13.47 -6.91 3.41
C LEU A 173 -13.06 -5.65 4.17
N PRO A 174 -13.97 -4.68 4.30
CA PRO A 174 -13.66 -3.47 5.01
C PRO A 174 -13.54 -3.72 6.52
N HIS A 175 -12.41 -3.27 7.05
CA HIS A 175 -11.99 -3.48 8.43
C HIS A 175 -12.35 -2.31 9.35
N ASP A 176 -12.99 -1.28 8.83
CA ASP A 176 -13.38 -0.12 9.61
C ASP A 176 -14.54 -0.41 10.59
N PRO A 177 -14.63 0.33 11.71
CA PRO A 177 -15.69 0.16 12.70
C PRO A 177 -17.10 0.26 12.12
N ASP A 178 -17.29 1.11 11.10
CA ASP A 178 -18.59 1.34 10.45
C ASP A 178 -18.99 0.14 9.55
N SER A 179 -18.03 -0.72 9.18
CA SER A 179 -18.23 -1.85 8.27
C SER A 179 -18.48 -3.21 8.92
N GLN A 180 -18.48 -3.26 10.25
CA GLN A 180 -18.81 -4.48 11.00
C GLN A 180 -20.23 -4.99 10.69
N ASN A 181 -21.11 -4.11 10.22
CA ASN A 181 -22.49 -4.45 9.88
C ASN A 181 -22.69 -5.00 8.47
N GLN A 182 -21.67 -4.97 7.61
CA GLN A 182 -21.79 -5.45 6.24
C GLN A 182 -22.05 -6.96 6.16
N ALA A 183 -22.86 -7.35 5.18
CA ALA A 183 -23.25 -8.74 4.97
C ALA A 183 -22.04 -9.68 4.78
N ILE A 184 -20.99 -9.21 4.10
CA ILE A 184 -19.78 -10.00 3.85
C ILE A 184 -18.98 -10.25 5.14
N THR A 185 -18.87 -9.25 6.02
CA THR A 185 -18.19 -9.36 7.33
C THR A 185 -18.97 -10.24 8.30
N LYS A 186 -20.31 -10.32 8.13
CA LYS A 186 -21.20 -11.21 8.89
C LYS A 186 -21.19 -12.66 8.41
N PHE A 187 -20.45 -12.97 7.33
CA PHE A 187 -20.43 -14.33 6.82
C PHE A 187 -19.80 -15.29 7.86
N PRO A 188 -20.47 -16.40 8.20
CA PRO A 188 -20.05 -17.27 9.31
C PRO A 188 -18.69 -17.94 9.09
N LYS A 189 -18.18 -17.94 7.85
CA LYS A 189 -16.85 -18.45 7.53
C LYS A 189 -15.74 -17.41 7.70
N ILE A 190 -16.07 -16.12 7.61
CA ILE A 190 -15.11 -15.01 7.73
C ILE A 190 -14.91 -14.64 9.21
N GLN A 191 -16.00 -14.58 9.98
CA GLN A 191 -15.96 -14.16 11.39
C GLN A 191 -14.95 -14.92 12.26
N PRO A 192 -14.86 -16.26 12.22
CA PRO A 192 -13.93 -17.00 13.07
C PRO A 192 -12.46 -16.66 12.78
N ILE A 193 -12.12 -16.34 11.53
CA ILE A 193 -10.76 -15.96 11.12
C ILE A 193 -10.47 -14.54 11.57
N ALA A 194 -11.41 -13.61 11.36
CA ALA A 194 -11.26 -12.23 11.85
C ALA A 194 -11.10 -12.18 13.39
N ILE A 195 -11.85 -13.01 14.13
CA ILE A 195 -11.71 -13.16 15.59
C ILE A 195 -10.34 -13.73 15.95
N ALA A 196 -9.85 -14.73 15.21
CA ALA A 196 -8.54 -15.32 15.45
C ALA A 196 -7.39 -14.31 15.23
N LEU A 197 -7.49 -13.44 14.21
CA LEU A 197 -6.53 -12.36 13.96
C LEU A 197 -6.57 -11.27 15.05
N ARG A 198 -7.71 -11.07 15.70
CA ARG A 198 -7.84 -10.15 16.85
C ARG A 198 -7.26 -10.72 18.15
N ASN A 199 -6.74 -11.95 18.15
CA ASN A 199 -6.06 -12.51 19.32
C ASN A 199 -4.69 -11.86 19.52
N THR A 200 -4.69 -10.67 20.12
CA THR A 200 -3.50 -9.86 20.43
C THR A 200 -3.03 -10.04 21.88
N ARG A 201 -3.42 -11.14 22.53
CA ARG A 201 -2.99 -11.47 23.90
C ARG A 201 -1.47 -11.59 23.95
N ASP A 202 -0.88 -10.98 24.97
CA ASP A 202 0.56 -11.03 25.29
C ASP A 202 1.49 -10.47 24.20
N LEU A 203 0.96 -9.74 23.22
CA LEU A 203 1.79 -9.02 22.25
C LEU A 203 2.41 -7.77 22.90
N PRO A 204 3.74 -7.58 22.79
CA PRO A 204 4.41 -6.43 23.37
C PRO A 204 4.19 -5.20 22.48
N TRP A 205 3.20 -4.38 22.82
CA TRP A 205 2.95 -3.10 22.15
C TRP A 205 4.00 -2.04 22.55
N PRO A 206 4.37 -1.12 21.65
CA PRO A 206 5.26 -0.01 21.99
C PRO A 206 4.72 0.88 23.11
N ALA A 207 5.61 1.49 23.88
CA ALA A 207 5.24 2.40 24.96
C ALA A 207 4.45 3.60 24.42
N GLY A 208 3.31 3.91 25.05
CA GLY A 208 2.43 5.01 24.63
C GLY A 208 1.43 4.65 23.51
N HIS A 209 1.42 3.40 23.02
CA HIS A 209 0.43 2.95 22.05
C HIS A 209 -0.99 2.99 22.63
N LYS A 210 -1.87 3.79 22.01
CA LYS A 210 -3.28 3.85 22.37
C LYS A 210 -4.03 2.77 21.59
N LYS A 211 -4.15 1.60 22.22
CA LYS A 211 -4.80 0.43 21.59
C LYS A 211 -6.22 0.76 21.16
N LYS A 212 -6.53 0.61 19.87
CA LYS A 212 -7.90 0.73 19.36
C LYS A 212 -8.67 -0.58 19.60
N LEU A 213 -9.99 -0.49 19.68
CA LEU A 213 -10.85 -1.65 19.98
C LEU A 213 -10.84 -2.72 18.87
N ASP A 214 -10.50 -2.32 17.65
CA ASP A 214 -10.52 -3.11 16.42
C ASP A 214 -9.13 -3.60 15.96
N GLU A 215 -8.06 -3.24 16.69
CA GLU A 215 -6.69 -3.61 16.33
C GLU A 215 -6.42 -5.11 16.42
N ASP A 216 -5.74 -5.62 15.40
CA ASP A 216 -5.41 -7.02 15.22
C ASP A 216 -3.89 -7.28 15.19
N MET A 217 -3.53 -8.54 14.96
CA MET A 217 -2.13 -8.98 14.94
C MET A 217 -1.32 -8.34 13.79
N LEU A 218 -1.96 -7.94 12.69
CA LEU A 218 -1.28 -7.28 11.58
C LEU A 218 -1.07 -5.79 11.88
N ASP A 219 -1.96 -5.13 12.63
CA ASP A 219 -1.71 -3.77 13.16
C ASP A 219 -0.51 -3.76 14.12
N TRP A 220 -0.36 -4.83 14.91
CA TRP A 220 0.82 -4.98 15.75
C TRP A 220 2.10 -5.15 14.91
N LEU A 221 2.08 -6.04 13.90
CA LEU A 221 3.21 -6.21 12.98
C LEU A 221 3.55 -4.90 12.26
N GLN A 222 2.54 -4.14 11.84
CA GLN A 222 2.71 -2.82 11.25
C GLN A 222 3.47 -1.89 12.19
N THR A 223 2.97 -1.73 13.42
CA THR A 223 3.51 -0.79 14.40
C THR A 223 4.94 -1.17 14.78
N VAL A 224 5.23 -2.47 14.87
CA VAL A 224 6.56 -2.94 15.26
C VAL A 224 7.56 -2.84 14.12
N PHE A 225 7.21 -3.28 12.91
CA PHE A 225 8.14 -3.39 11.78
C PHE A 225 8.09 -2.24 10.78
N GLY A 226 7.17 -1.28 10.95
CA GLY A 226 7.08 -0.09 10.10
C GLY A 226 6.58 -0.40 8.68
N PHE A 227 5.57 -1.26 8.54
CA PHE A 227 4.94 -1.55 7.24
C PHE A 227 3.96 -0.45 6.81
N GLN A 228 3.74 -0.31 5.50
CA GLN A 228 2.77 0.65 4.95
C GLN A 228 1.33 0.28 5.33
N LYS A 229 0.51 1.29 5.67
CA LYS A 229 -0.91 1.12 6.07
C LYS A 229 -1.72 0.36 5.02
N ASP A 230 -1.57 0.75 3.75
CA ASP A 230 -2.32 0.14 2.66
C ASP A 230 -1.87 -1.31 2.40
N ASN A 231 -0.57 -1.60 2.53
CA ASN A 231 -0.07 -2.96 2.44
C ASN A 231 -0.69 -3.86 3.52
N VAL A 232 -0.75 -3.36 4.76
CA VAL A 232 -1.34 -4.09 5.90
C VAL A 232 -2.82 -4.37 5.67
N ALA A 233 -3.58 -3.36 5.22
CA ALA A 233 -4.99 -3.52 4.88
C ALA A 233 -5.20 -4.57 3.78
N ASN A 234 -4.39 -4.53 2.71
CA ASN A 234 -4.48 -5.47 1.59
C ASN A 234 -4.11 -6.90 2.00
N GLN A 235 -3.02 -7.08 2.75
CA GLN A 235 -2.55 -8.40 3.17
C GLN A 235 -3.45 -9.02 4.24
N ARG A 236 -4.13 -8.20 5.05
CA ARG A 236 -5.15 -8.67 6.00
C ARG A 236 -6.31 -9.34 5.26
N GLU A 237 -6.89 -8.66 4.28
CA GLU A 237 -7.97 -9.23 3.46
C GLU A 237 -7.50 -10.50 2.75
N ASN A 238 -6.33 -10.45 2.11
CA ASN A 238 -5.73 -11.61 1.45
C ASN A 238 -5.58 -12.81 2.39
N LEU A 239 -5.07 -12.61 3.61
CA LEU A 239 -4.90 -13.66 4.60
C LEU A 239 -6.25 -14.26 5.03
N ILE A 240 -7.26 -13.42 5.25
CA ILE A 240 -8.61 -13.86 5.61
C ILE A 240 -9.18 -14.73 4.48
N LEU A 241 -9.17 -14.24 3.25
CA LEU A 241 -9.70 -14.97 2.09
C LEU A 241 -8.93 -16.27 1.84
N LEU A 242 -7.61 -16.26 1.99
CA LEU A 242 -6.77 -17.46 1.87
C LEU A 242 -7.18 -18.54 2.88
N LEU A 243 -7.35 -18.16 4.14
CA LEU A 243 -7.76 -19.08 5.20
C LEU A 243 -9.20 -19.59 4.99
N VAL A 244 -10.13 -18.72 4.60
CA VAL A 244 -11.51 -19.09 4.24
C VAL A 244 -11.50 -20.14 3.13
N ASN A 245 -10.76 -19.89 2.04
CA ASN A 245 -10.69 -20.78 0.89
C ASN A 245 -10.13 -22.16 1.25
N VAL A 246 -9.04 -22.21 2.02
CA VAL A 246 -8.47 -23.46 2.49
C VAL A 246 -9.45 -24.20 3.40
N GLN A 247 -10.10 -23.49 4.32
CA GLN A 247 -11.04 -24.10 5.26
C GLN A 247 -12.24 -24.71 4.54
N ILE A 248 -12.83 -24.00 3.56
CA ILE A 248 -13.97 -24.49 2.78
C ILE A 248 -13.62 -25.77 2.01
N ARG A 249 -12.44 -25.82 1.41
CA ARG A 249 -12.08 -26.93 0.50
C ARG A 249 -11.51 -28.15 1.21
N GLN A 250 -10.71 -27.94 2.24
CA GLN A 250 -10.02 -29.03 2.93
C GLN A 250 -10.86 -29.57 4.09
N PHE A 251 -11.77 -28.76 4.64
CA PHE A 251 -12.56 -29.11 5.83
C PHE A 251 -14.04 -28.73 5.65
N PRO A 252 -14.76 -29.39 4.71
CA PRO A 252 -16.11 -29.01 4.30
C PRO A 252 -17.22 -29.31 5.32
N ARG A 253 -16.89 -29.60 6.60
CA ARG A 253 -17.87 -29.83 7.68
C ARG A 253 -18.02 -28.55 8.52
N PRO A 254 -18.87 -27.59 8.11
CA PRO A 254 -18.82 -26.21 8.59
C PRO A 254 -19.78 -25.97 9.78
N GLU A 255 -20.78 -26.84 9.95
CA GLU A 255 -21.88 -26.67 10.90
C GLU A 255 -21.49 -26.91 12.37
N GLN A 256 -20.26 -27.40 12.61
CA GLN A 256 -19.83 -27.83 13.94
C GLN A 256 -18.74 -26.96 14.59
N GLN A 257 -18.19 -25.95 13.91
CA GLN A 257 -17.03 -25.22 14.46
C GLN A 257 -17.16 -23.69 14.33
N PRO A 258 -17.42 -22.98 15.45
CA PRO A 258 -17.41 -21.52 15.50
C PRO A 258 -15.99 -20.92 15.53
N LYS A 259 -14.96 -21.70 15.20
CA LYS A 259 -13.53 -21.34 15.36
C LYS A 259 -12.74 -21.69 14.11
N LEU A 260 -11.64 -20.96 13.90
CA LEU A 260 -10.65 -21.26 12.87
C LEU A 260 -9.98 -22.61 13.15
N ASP A 261 -10.01 -23.52 12.16
CA ASP A 261 -9.40 -24.85 12.28
C ASP A 261 -7.87 -24.76 12.17
N ASP A 262 -7.16 -25.23 13.19
CA ASP A 262 -5.69 -25.28 13.23
C ASP A 262 -5.06 -26.02 12.05
N ARG A 263 -5.78 -26.99 11.46
CA ARG A 263 -5.32 -27.73 10.29
C ARG A 263 -5.26 -26.83 9.06
N ALA A 264 -6.19 -25.89 8.91
CA ALA A 264 -6.17 -24.91 7.81
C ALA A 264 -4.97 -23.97 7.94
N VAL A 265 -4.73 -23.43 9.14
CA VAL A 265 -3.56 -22.58 9.43
C VAL A 265 -2.25 -23.35 9.18
N SER A 266 -2.17 -24.59 9.63
CA SER A 266 -0.98 -25.44 9.43
C SER A 266 -0.75 -25.77 7.96
N PHE A 267 -1.81 -25.98 7.18
CA PHE A 267 -1.72 -26.20 5.74
C PHE A 267 -1.17 -24.97 5.02
N VAL A 268 -1.70 -23.79 5.31
CA VAL A 268 -1.22 -22.51 4.75
C VAL A 268 0.24 -22.28 5.12
N MET A 269 0.59 -22.41 6.41
CA MET A 269 1.97 -22.27 6.89
C MET A 269 2.92 -23.20 6.12
N LYS A 270 2.57 -24.48 5.97
CA LYS A 270 3.40 -25.46 5.26
C LYS A 270 3.60 -25.10 3.79
N LYS A 271 2.58 -24.53 3.14
CA LYS A 271 2.65 -24.09 1.74
C LYS A 271 3.56 -22.87 1.59
N ILE A 272 3.31 -21.81 2.35
CA ILE A 272 4.07 -20.55 2.31
C ILE A 272 5.56 -20.78 2.61
N PHE A 273 5.88 -21.53 3.67
CA PHE A 273 7.27 -21.72 4.10
C PHE A 273 8.01 -22.86 3.40
N LYS A 274 7.42 -23.48 2.36
CA LYS A 274 8.07 -24.58 1.60
C LYS A 274 9.43 -24.14 1.05
N ASN A 275 9.50 -22.94 0.48
CA ASN A 275 10.72 -22.42 -0.14
C ASN A 275 11.74 -21.95 0.91
N TYR A 276 11.27 -21.24 1.94
CA TYR A 276 12.10 -20.84 3.08
C TYR A 276 12.78 -22.03 3.78
N ASN A 277 12.03 -23.10 4.06
CA ASN A 277 12.57 -24.30 4.70
C ASN A 277 13.63 -24.99 3.83
N LYS A 278 13.42 -25.04 2.50
CA LYS A 278 14.43 -25.55 1.56
C LYS A 278 15.68 -24.68 1.54
N TRP A 279 15.52 -23.35 1.53
CA TRP A 279 16.63 -22.40 1.56
C TRP A 279 17.46 -22.54 2.85
N CYS A 280 16.80 -22.62 4.02
CA CYS A 280 17.48 -22.87 5.30
C CYS A 280 18.27 -24.18 5.27
N LYS A 281 17.64 -25.28 4.80
CA LYS A 281 18.30 -26.59 4.67
C LYS A 281 19.50 -26.53 3.71
N TYR A 282 19.36 -25.83 2.60
CA TYR A 282 20.43 -25.67 1.61
C TYR A 282 21.64 -24.93 2.18
N LEU A 283 21.42 -23.88 2.97
CA LEU A 283 22.48 -23.12 3.64
C LEU A 283 22.96 -23.74 4.96
N GLY A 284 22.40 -24.89 5.39
CA GLY A 284 22.74 -25.52 6.66
C GLY A 284 22.32 -24.71 7.89
N ARG A 285 21.29 -23.87 7.78
CA ARG A 285 20.77 -23.03 8.87
C ARG A 285 19.50 -23.64 9.48
N LYS A 286 19.32 -23.41 10.79
CA LYS A 286 18.05 -23.72 11.48
C LYS A 286 16.99 -22.71 11.05
N THR A 287 15.72 -23.13 11.04
CA THR A 287 14.60 -22.24 10.73
C THR A 287 14.35 -21.27 11.87
N SER A 288 13.99 -20.03 11.58
CA SER A 288 13.54 -19.03 12.57
C SER A 288 12.07 -19.20 12.97
N LEU A 289 11.40 -20.26 12.51
CA LEU A 289 10.00 -20.56 12.77
C LEU A 289 9.84 -21.31 14.11
N TRP A 290 10.00 -20.59 15.21
CA TRP A 290 9.86 -21.15 16.55
C TRP A 290 8.40 -21.15 17.01
N LEU A 291 7.88 -22.33 17.33
CA LEU A 291 6.52 -22.50 17.84
C LEU A 291 6.56 -22.74 19.36
N PRO A 292 5.63 -22.14 20.13
CA PRO A 292 5.53 -22.37 21.57
C PRO A 292 5.06 -23.79 21.87
N THR A 293 5.37 -24.28 23.07
CA THR A 293 4.87 -25.57 23.56
C THR A 293 3.38 -25.50 23.95
N ILE A 294 2.89 -24.31 24.30
CA ILE A 294 1.50 -24.07 24.70
C ILE A 294 0.61 -24.05 23.46
N GLN A 295 -0.27 -25.04 23.34
CA GLN A 295 -1.12 -25.24 22.16
C GLN A 295 -2.01 -24.03 21.83
N GLN A 296 -2.46 -23.29 22.84
CA GLN A 296 -3.29 -22.09 22.66
C GLN A 296 -2.56 -20.93 21.98
N GLU A 297 -1.24 -20.85 22.13
CA GLU A 297 -0.41 -19.80 21.50
C GLU A 297 0.12 -20.22 20.13
N VAL A 298 0.11 -21.53 19.82
CA VAL A 298 0.62 -22.05 18.54
C VAL A 298 -0.14 -21.45 17.37
N GLN A 299 -1.47 -21.38 17.42
CA GLN A 299 -2.26 -20.80 16.34
C GLN A 299 -1.90 -19.33 16.11
N GLN A 300 -1.85 -18.55 17.19
CA GLN A 300 -1.44 -17.14 17.16
C GLN A 300 -0.04 -16.99 16.54
N ARG A 301 0.92 -17.85 16.94
CA ARG A 301 2.29 -17.80 16.41
C ARG A 301 2.36 -18.09 14.91
N LYS A 302 1.60 -19.08 14.44
CA LYS A 302 1.53 -19.41 13.01
C LYS A 302 0.96 -18.24 12.21
N LEU A 303 -0.10 -17.61 12.71
CA LEU A 303 -0.71 -16.44 12.06
C LEU A 303 0.26 -15.25 12.02
N LEU A 304 1.03 -14.98 13.08
CA LEU A 304 2.08 -13.94 13.06
C LEU A 304 3.14 -14.22 12.00
N TYR A 305 3.66 -15.45 11.92
CA TYR A 305 4.67 -15.79 10.92
C TYR A 305 4.14 -15.68 9.50
N ILE A 306 2.91 -16.17 9.25
CA ILE A 306 2.24 -16.04 7.94
C ILE A 306 2.03 -14.56 7.61
N GLY A 307 1.48 -13.78 8.54
CA GLY A 307 1.24 -12.35 8.36
C GLY A 307 2.52 -11.59 8.06
N LEU A 308 3.60 -11.85 8.81
CA LEU A 308 4.92 -11.26 8.58
C LEU A 308 5.43 -11.56 7.16
N TYR A 309 5.30 -12.81 6.69
CA TYR A 309 5.72 -13.18 5.34
C TYR A 309 4.91 -12.44 4.28
N LEU A 310 3.59 -12.36 4.43
CA LEU A 310 2.70 -11.68 3.50
C LEU A 310 2.97 -10.17 3.44
N LEU A 311 3.25 -9.54 4.58
CA LEU A 311 3.62 -8.11 4.66
C LEU A 311 4.95 -7.84 3.96
N ILE A 312 5.98 -8.66 4.21
CA ILE A 312 7.27 -8.60 3.51
C ILE A 312 7.05 -8.76 2.00
N TRP A 313 6.24 -9.75 1.60
CA TRP A 313 5.92 -9.99 0.19
C TRP A 313 5.19 -8.81 -0.44
N GLY A 314 4.25 -8.20 0.30
CA GLY A 314 3.44 -7.07 -0.16
C GLY A 314 4.26 -5.83 -0.48
N GLU A 315 5.32 -5.56 0.28
CA GLU A 315 6.23 -4.41 0.06
C GLU A 315 7.50 -4.75 -0.74
N ALA A 316 7.76 -6.03 -1.05
CA ALA A 316 8.97 -6.46 -1.74
C ALA A 316 9.14 -5.93 -3.18
N ALA A 317 8.06 -5.48 -3.84
CA ALA A 317 8.09 -5.01 -5.23
C ALA A 317 8.90 -5.95 -6.18
N ASN A 318 9.93 -5.44 -6.85
CA ASN A 318 10.79 -6.20 -7.76
C ASN A 318 11.62 -7.29 -7.07
N LEU A 319 11.83 -7.22 -5.76
CA LEU A 319 12.57 -8.23 -5.01
C LEU A 319 11.86 -9.60 -4.99
N ARG A 320 10.57 -9.65 -5.36
CA ARG A 320 9.83 -10.91 -5.60
C ARG A 320 10.49 -11.81 -6.64
N LEU A 321 11.24 -11.22 -7.58
CA LEU A 321 12.02 -11.94 -8.59
C LEU A 321 13.31 -12.56 -8.01
N MET A 322 13.60 -12.35 -6.72
CA MET A 322 14.76 -12.87 -6.01
C MET A 322 14.33 -13.66 -4.77
N PRO A 323 13.84 -14.91 -4.93
CA PRO A 323 13.24 -15.66 -3.83
C PRO A 323 14.19 -15.98 -2.66
N ALA A 324 15.50 -16.06 -2.89
CA ALA A 324 16.47 -16.25 -1.81
C ALA A 324 16.79 -14.95 -1.07
N CYS A 325 16.72 -13.79 -1.75
CA CYS A 325 16.73 -12.49 -1.10
C CYS A 325 15.54 -12.37 -0.13
N LEU A 326 14.34 -12.78 -0.56
CA LEU A 326 13.18 -12.81 0.32
C LEU A 326 13.33 -13.76 1.50
N CYS A 327 13.90 -14.95 1.27
CA CYS A 327 14.18 -15.89 2.37
C CYS A 327 15.17 -15.30 3.39
N TYR A 328 16.18 -14.55 2.93
CA TYR A 328 17.14 -13.87 3.79
C TYR A 328 16.47 -12.79 4.65
N ILE A 329 15.69 -11.90 4.03
CA ILE A 329 14.92 -10.86 4.74
C ILE A 329 14.00 -11.50 5.78
N TYR A 330 13.21 -12.50 5.36
CA TYR A 330 12.30 -13.21 6.25
C TYR A 330 13.04 -13.91 7.40
N HIS A 331 14.20 -14.52 7.14
CA HIS A 331 14.97 -15.24 8.17
C HIS A 331 15.33 -14.34 9.35
N HIS A 332 15.79 -13.12 9.07
CA HIS A 332 16.17 -12.14 10.08
C HIS A 332 14.96 -11.55 10.79
N MET A 333 13.93 -11.11 10.05
CA MET A 333 12.72 -10.54 10.66
C MET A 333 11.96 -11.55 11.51
N ALA A 334 11.89 -12.82 11.10
CA ALA A 334 11.28 -13.87 11.91
C ALA A 334 12.07 -14.17 13.20
N PHE A 335 13.40 -14.00 13.16
CA PHE A 335 14.25 -14.12 14.35
C PHE A 335 14.02 -12.95 15.32
N GLU A 336 13.89 -11.73 14.81
CA GLU A 336 13.54 -10.55 15.62
C GLU A 336 12.15 -10.68 16.23
N LEU A 337 11.17 -11.11 15.44
CA LEU A 337 9.81 -11.40 15.90
C LEU A 337 9.83 -12.40 17.06
N TYR A 338 10.61 -13.48 16.93
CA TYR A 338 10.77 -14.44 18.03
C TYR A 338 11.37 -13.79 19.28
N GLY A 339 12.45 -13.02 19.14
CA GLY A 339 13.10 -12.32 20.26
C GLY A 339 12.16 -11.36 20.99
N MET A 340 11.36 -10.59 20.25
CA MET A 340 10.35 -9.69 20.80
C MET A 340 9.29 -10.45 21.60
N LEU A 341 8.77 -11.53 21.03
CA LEU A 341 7.74 -12.35 21.66
C LEU A 341 8.25 -13.12 22.87
N ALA A 342 9.53 -13.48 22.90
CA ALA A 342 10.18 -14.10 24.05
C ALA A 342 10.49 -13.09 25.18
N GLY A 343 10.15 -11.81 25.01
CA GLY A 343 10.47 -10.76 25.98
C GLY A 343 11.96 -10.52 26.14
N SER A 344 12.76 -10.87 25.12
CA SER A 344 14.20 -10.70 25.17
C SER A 344 14.55 -9.21 25.22
N VAL A 345 15.55 -8.90 26.01
CA VAL A 345 16.05 -7.55 26.24
C VAL A 345 17.40 -7.42 25.54
N SER A 346 17.62 -6.31 24.85
CA SER A 346 18.91 -6.00 24.25
C SER A 346 19.99 -5.98 25.34
N PRO A 347 21.05 -6.82 25.24
CA PRO A 347 22.13 -6.84 26.22
C PRO A 347 22.87 -5.50 26.33
N MET A 348 22.82 -4.68 25.28
CA MET A 348 23.50 -3.38 25.22
C MET A 348 22.66 -2.23 25.79
N THR A 349 21.34 -2.24 25.61
CA THR A 349 20.49 -1.09 25.95
C THR A 349 19.56 -1.34 27.13
N GLY A 350 19.35 -2.59 27.55
CA GLY A 350 18.37 -2.91 28.60
C GLY A 350 16.91 -2.70 28.18
N GLU A 351 16.67 -2.32 26.91
CA GLU A 351 15.33 -2.16 26.33
C GLU A 351 14.86 -3.45 25.64
N ARG A 352 13.55 -3.62 25.49
CA ARG A 352 12.98 -4.71 24.68
C ARG A 352 13.54 -4.66 23.26
N ILE A 353 13.75 -5.83 22.66
CA ILE A 353 14.18 -5.93 21.25
C ILE A 353 13.24 -5.13 20.34
N LYS A 354 13.82 -4.30 19.50
CA LYS A 354 13.18 -3.56 18.40
C LYS A 354 13.76 -4.06 17.07
N PRO A 355 13.08 -3.88 15.92
CA PRO A 355 13.68 -4.24 14.65
C PRO A 355 14.99 -3.48 14.44
N ALA A 356 15.98 -4.16 13.87
CA ALA A 356 17.32 -3.63 13.69
C ALA A 356 17.39 -2.37 12.82
N TYR A 357 16.45 -2.20 11.90
CA TYR A 357 16.35 -1.04 11.02
C TYR A 357 15.45 0.09 11.61
N GLY A 358 14.89 -0.10 12.82
CA GLY A 358 13.97 0.84 13.45
C GLY A 358 12.50 0.58 13.09
N GLY A 359 11.59 0.95 14.00
CA GLY A 359 10.14 0.75 13.86
C GLY A 359 9.38 2.04 13.53
N GLU A 360 10.01 2.97 12.82
CA GLU A 360 9.36 4.19 12.33
C GLU A 360 8.36 3.86 11.21
N ASP A 361 7.41 4.75 10.94
CA ASP A 361 6.45 4.59 9.84
C ASP A 361 7.19 4.39 8.51
N GLU A 362 6.80 3.35 7.76
CA GLU A 362 7.39 2.94 6.47
C GLU A 362 8.89 2.55 6.51
N ALA A 363 9.45 2.30 7.70
CA ALA A 363 10.86 1.97 7.85
C ALA A 363 11.26 0.70 7.08
N PHE A 364 10.39 -0.31 6.95
CA PHE A 364 10.71 -1.53 6.19
C PHE A 364 10.97 -1.22 4.71
N LEU A 365 10.07 -0.48 4.06
CA LEU A 365 10.23 -0.05 2.68
C LEU A 365 11.50 0.77 2.50
N GLN A 366 11.71 1.79 3.35
CA GLN A 366 12.81 2.74 3.20
C GLN A 366 14.19 2.14 3.51
N LYS A 367 14.29 1.30 4.53
CA LYS A 367 15.59 0.83 5.05
C LYS A 367 15.93 -0.62 4.68
N VAL A 368 14.95 -1.43 4.24
CA VAL A 368 15.19 -2.82 3.81
C VAL A 368 15.00 -2.98 2.29
N VAL A 369 13.86 -2.56 1.75
CA VAL A 369 13.55 -2.81 0.33
C VAL A 369 14.32 -1.84 -0.57
N THR A 370 14.24 -0.55 -0.30
CA THR A 370 14.79 0.54 -1.13
C THR A 370 16.30 0.41 -1.37
N PRO A 371 17.17 0.05 -0.41
CA PRO A 371 18.60 -0.11 -0.68
C PRO A 371 18.90 -1.22 -1.71
N ILE A 372 18.17 -2.34 -1.63
CA ILE A 372 18.34 -3.47 -2.56
C ILE A 372 17.79 -3.08 -3.94
N ASP A 373 16.60 -2.48 -4.00
CA ASP A 373 16.01 -2.04 -5.27
C ASP A 373 16.86 -0.96 -5.94
N ASN A 374 17.37 0.03 -5.19
CA ASN A 374 18.30 1.03 -5.71
C ASN A 374 19.56 0.41 -6.31
N ARG A 375 20.07 -0.66 -5.71
CA ARG A 375 21.23 -1.38 -6.24
C ARG A 375 20.89 -2.08 -7.56
N VAL A 376 19.75 -2.76 -7.64
CA VAL A 376 19.26 -3.39 -8.87
C VAL A 376 19.00 -2.34 -9.96
N ALA A 377 18.34 -1.23 -9.62
CA ALA A 377 18.02 -0.13 -10.52
C ALA A 377 19.29 0.56 -11.06
N LYS A 378 20.30 0.77 -10.21
CA LYS A 378 21.60 1.33 -10.62
C LYS A 378 22.29 0.43 -11.65
N GLU A 379 22.24 -0.88 -11.45
CA GLU A 379 22.80 -1.87 -12.36
C GLU A 379 22.00 -1.96 -13.67
N ALA A 380 20.67 -1.88 -13.60
CA ALA A 380 19.81 -1.79 -14.77
C ALA A 380 20.10 -0.54 -15.61
N LYS A 381 20.30 0.63 -14.98
CA LYS A 381 20.68 1.88 -15.68
C LYS A 381 22.04 1.77 -16.38
N ARG A 382 23.03 1.13 -15.74
CA ARG A 382 24.36 0.88 -16.34
C ARG A 382 24.28 0.07 -17.63
N SER A 383 23.28 -0.81 -17.75
CA SER A 383 23.08 -1.64 -18.95
C SER A 383 22.59 -0.89 -20.20
N ARG A 384 22.46 0.45 -20.16
CA ARG A 384 21.99 1.31 -21.27
C ARG A 384 20.67 0.82 -21.91
N GLY A 385 19.72 0.37 -21.09
CA GLY A 385 18.46 -0.18 -21.58
C GLY A 385 18.58 -1.54 -22.25
N GLY A 386 19.55 -2.37 -21.82
CA GLY A 386 19.77 -3.72 -22.36
C GLY A 386 20.68 -3.81 -23.57
N LYS A 387 21.39 -2.73 -23.93
CA LYS A 387 22.33 -2.68 -25.07
C LYS A 387 23.76 -3.12 -24.74
N SER A 388 24.07 -3.37 -23.46
CA SER A 388 25.36 -3.92 -23.03
C SER A 388 25.47 -5.41 -23.34
N LYS A 389 26.69 -5.93 -23.51
CA LYS A 389 26.91 -7.37 -23.69
C LYS A 389 26.33 -8.14 -22.49
N HIS A 390 25.76 -9.33 -22.74
CA HIS A 390 25.23 -10.18 -21.67
C HIS A 390 26.27 -10.50 -20.59
N SER A 391 27.56 -10.53 -20.94
CA SER A 391 28.70 -10.73 -20.04
C SER A 391 29.02 -9.55 -19.10
N GLU A 392 28.42 -8.38 -19.32
CA GLU A 392 28.67 -7.15 -18.56
C GLU A 392 27.45 -6.72 -17.72
N ARG A 393 26.31 -7.40 -17.89
CA ARG A 393 25.05 -7.11 -17.20
C ARG A 393 24.79 -8.11 -16.07
N ARG A 394 24.25 -7.63 -14.94
CA ARG A 394 23.59 -8.48 -13.94
C ARG A 394 22.07 -8.44 -14.10
N HIS A 395 21.45 -9.60 -13.95
CA HIS A 395 20.00 -9.76 -13.84
C HIS A 395 19.63 -10.18 -12.42
N TYR A 396 18.33 -10.30 -12.14
CA TYR A 396 17.82 -10.77 -10.86
C TYR A 396 18.45 -12.10 -10.43
N ASP A 397 18.72 -13.02 -11.36
CA ASP A 397 19.40 -14.30 -11.09
C ASP A 397 20.81 -14.09 -10.49
N ASP A 398 21.61 -13.16 -11.02
CA ASP A 398 22.96 -12.87 -10.51
C ASP A 398 22.91 -12.25 -9.10
N PHE A 399 21.90 -11.41 -8.82
CA PHE A 399 21.70 -10.84 -7.49
C PHE A 399 21.18 -11.88 -6.49
N ASN A 400 20.23 -12.71 -6.91
CA ASN A 400 19.66 -13.79 -6.11
C ASN A 400 20.73 -14.85 -5.75
N GLU A 401 21.72 -15.06 -6.63
CA GLU A 401 22.85 -15.96 -6.36
C GLU A 401 23.60 -15.55 -5.09
N TYR A 402 23.76 -14.26 -4.80
CA TYR A 402 24.40 -13.78 -3.56
C TYR A 402 23.73 -14.37 -2.30
N PHE A 403 22.39 -14.50 -2.32
CA PHE A 403 21.60 -15.03 -1.21
C PHE A 403 21.45 -16.55 -1.23
N CYS A 404 21.63 -17.17 -2.40
CA CYS A 404 21.67 -18.63 -2.56
C CYS A 404 23.05 -19.22 -2.32
N TYR A 405 24.14 -18.44 -2.36
CA TYR A 405 25.48 -19.00 -2.41
C TYR A 405 25.81 -19.75 -1.11
N ARG A 406 26.28 -21.00 -1.24
CA ARG A 406 26.52 -21.93 -0.11
C ARG A 406 27.54 -21.40 0.91
N SER A 407 28.35 -20.40 0.56
CA SER A 407 29.36 -19.80 1.44
C SER A 407 28.80 -19.00 2.63
N THR A 408 27.48 -18.95 2.84
CA THR A 408 26.85 -18.12 3.90
C THR A 408 27.24 -16.64 3.84
N ARG A 409 27.82 -16.18 2.71
CA ARG A 409 28.31 -14.81 2.48
C ARG A 409 27.18 -13.80 2.59
N CYS A 410 25.95 -14.18 2.27
CA CYS A 410 24.78 -13.35 2.50
C CYS A 410 24.62 -12.91 3.96
N PHE A 411 25.07 -13.70 4.94
CA PHE A 411 25.04 -13.28 6.36
C PHE A 411 26.13 -12.26 6.71
N GLN A 412 27.14 -12.07 5.87
CA GLN A 412 28.11 -10.97 6.01
C GLN A 412 27.51 -9.62 5.63
N LEU A 413 26.39 -9.61 4.89
CA LEU A 413 25.61 -8.40 4.61
C LEU A 413 25.15 -7.73 5.91
N GLY A 414 24.90 -8.53 6.96
CA GLY A 414 24.46 -8.06 8.26
C GLY A 414 22.97 -7.76 8.33
N TRP A 415 22.46 -7.63 9.55
CA TRP A 415 21.11 -7.18 9.85
C TRP A 415 21.17 -6.22 11.05
N PRO A 416 21.05 -4.89 10.84
CA PRO A 416 20.67 -4.24 9.57
C PRO A 416 21.77 -4.36 8.51
N MET A 417 21.38 -4.25 7.23
CA MET A 417 22.32 -4.42 6.12
C MET A 417 23.38 -3.33 6.15
N ARG A 418 24.65 -3.71 5.98
CA ARG A 418 25.77 -2.77 5.98
C ARG A 418 25.96 -2.15 4.61
N ASP A 419 26.06 -0.83 4.54
CA ASP A 419 26.27 -0.09 3.29
C ASP A 419 27.61 -0.41 2.61
N ASP A 420 28.61 -0.81 3.40
CA ASP A 420 29.95 -1.21 2.94
C ASP A 420 30.04 -2.68 2.52
N ALA A 421 28.93 -3.43 2.56
CA ALA A 421 28.93 -4.83 2.17
C ALA A 421 29.20 -5.01 0.67
N ASP A 422 29.87 -6.11 0.33
CA ASP A 422 30.22 -6.49 -1.03
C ASP A 422 29.05 -6.43 -2.02
N PHE A 423 27.83 -6.75 -1.54
CA PHE A 423 26.61 -6.69 -2.32
C PHE A 423 26.35 -5.30 -2.91
N PHE A 424 26.59 -4.23 -2.14
CA PHE A 424 26.37 -2.84 -2.54
C PHE A 424 27.58 -2.22 -3.24
N CYS A 425 28.80 -2.67 -2.90
CA CYS A 425 30.04 -2.07 -3.39
C CYS A 425 30.55 -2.70 -4.71
N GLN A 426 30.53 -4.02 -4.87
CA GLN A 426 31.28 -4.69 -5.95
C GLN A 426 30.60 -4.62 -7.32
N THR A 427 31.38 -4.42 -8.38
CA THR A 427 30.95 -4.42 -9.80
C THR A 427 30.74 -5.83 -10.36
N ALA A 428 30.01 -5.96 -11.48
CA ALA A 428 29.68 -7.25 -12.10
C ALA A 428 30.90 -8.14 -12.39
N GLU A 429 32.01 -7.55 -12.80
CA GLU A 429 33.25 -8.27 -13.07
C GLU A 429 33.96 -8.76 -11.80
N GLU A 430 33.97 -7.97 -10.72
CA GLU A 430 34.61 -8.32 -9.45
C GLU A 430 33.91 -9.51 -8.78
N LEU A 431 32.57 -9.51 -8.73
CA LEU A 431 31.82 -10.64 -8.21
C LEU A 431 31.96 -11.88 -9.10
N ARG A 432 31.92 -11.75 -10.44
CA ARG A 432 32.10 -12.91 -11.34
C ARG A 432 33.49 -13.53 -11.21
N LYS A 433 34.55 -12.75 -11.03
CA LYS A 433 35.90 -13.27 -10.74
C LYS A 433 35.93 -14.01 -9.40
N SER A 434 35.28 -13.46 -8.37
CA SER A 434 35.12 -14.13 -7.08
C SER A 434 34.36 -15.46 -7.24
N TYR A 435 33.20 -15.46 -7.89
CA TYR A 435 32.36 -16.66 -8.09
C TYR A 435 32.96 -17.71 -9.03
N ARG A 436 33.69 -17.32 -10.10
CA ARG A 436 34.40 -18.25 -10.99
C ARG A 436 35.54 -18.99 -10.28
N TRP A 437 36.24 -18.33 -9.37
CA TRP A 437 37.32 -18.98 -8.60
C TRP A 437 36.77 -20.09 -7.69
N PHE A 438 35.57 -19.90 -7.13
CA PHE A 438 34.92 -20.92 -6.31
C PHE A 438 34.10 -21.94 -7.11
N SER A 439 33.55 -21.59 -8.29
CA SER A 439 32.81 -22.54 -9.14
C SER A 439 33.72 -23.58 -9.79
N ALA A 440 35.01 -23.27 -9.99
CA ALA A 440 36.02 -24.23 -10.39
C ALA A 440 36.15 -25.41 -9.40
N PHE A 441 35.85 -25.21 -8.11
CA PHE A 441 35.82 -26.26 -7.08
C PHE A 441 34.49 -27.04 -7.03
N ALA A 442 33.43 -26.56 -7.68
CA ALA A 442 32.06 -27.09 -7.58
C ALA A 442 31.47 -27.55 -8.93
N LEU A 443 32.31 -27.78 -9.94
CA LEU A 443 31.94 -28.19 -11.31
C LEU A 443 31.34 -29.60 -11.45
N GLY A 444 30.80 -30.18 -10.38
CA GLY A 444 30.13 -31.49 -10.40
C GLY A 444 28.59 -31.47 -10.38
N ARG A 445 27.91 -30.31 -10.22
CA ARG A 445 26.43 -30.31 -10.02
C ARG A 445 25.68 -29.14 -10.69
N LEU A 446 26.19 -28.61 -11.80
CA LEU A 446 25.55 -27.51 -12.54
C LEU A 446 24.23 -27.90 -13.26
N PHE A 447 23.82 -29.17 -13.25
CA PHE A 447 22.55 -29.62 -13.84
C PHE A 447 21.29 -29.38 -12.97
N SER A 448 21.42 -28.78 -11.77
CA SER A 448 20.24 -28.54 -10.91
C SER A 448 19.64 -27.14 -11.01
N ILE A 449 20.34 -26.13 -11.55
CA ILE A 449 19.85 -24.74 -11.58
C ILE A 449 18.85 -24.51 -12.73
N GLN A 450 19.01 -25.16 -13.89
CA GLN A 450 17.96 -25.14 -14.93
C GLN A 450 16.66 -25.83 -14.51
N ARG A 451 16.68 -26.65 -13.44
CA ARG A 451 15.47 -27.23 -12.84
C ARG A 451 14.75 -26.26 -11.89
N TRP A 452 15.41 -25.18 -11.44
CA TRP A 452 14.76 -24.11 -10.66
C TRP A 452 13.82 -23.27 -11.52
N ARG A 453 14.18 -22.98 -12.78
CA ARG A 453 13.29 -22.29 -13.75
C ARG A 453 12.16 -23.16 -14.31
N ARG A 454 12.27 -24.49 -14.20
CA ARG A 454 11.22 -25.43 -14.66
C ARG A 454 10.27 -25.85 -13.54
N ASN A 455 10.62 -25.53 -12.29
CA ASN A 455 9.77 -25.57 -11.11
C ASN A 455 9.76 -24.16 -10.52
N ASP A 456 9.35 -23.18 -11.31
CA ASP A 456 8.78 -21.97 -10.75
C ASP A 456 7.59 -22.46 -9.93
N ASP A 457 7.76 -22.48 -8.62
CA ASP A 457 6.76 -22.85 -7.60
C ASP A 457 6.65 -21.66 -6.62
N VAL A 458 7.22 -20.49 -6.95
CA VAL A 458 7.15 -19.24 -6.14
C VAL A 458 6.06 -18.34 -6.72
N ASP A 459 6.12 -18.03 -8.02
CA ASP A 459 4.97 -17.47 -8.76
C ASP A 459 3.83 -18.48 -8.75
N ASP A 460 4.10 -19.76 -9.01
CA ASP A 460 3.13 -20.85 -8.89
C ASP A 460 2.60 -21.05 -7.46
N THR A 461 3.21 -20.54 -6.37
CA THR A 461 2.54 -20.64 -5.06
C THR A 461 1.43 -19.62 -4.95
N PHE A 462 1.61 -18.37 -5.44
CA PHE A 462 0.52 -17.38 -5.47
C PHE A 462 -0.43 -17.63 -6.64
N ASP A 463 0.07 -17.96 -7.83
CA ASP A 463 -0.71 -18.34 -9.00
C ASP A 463 -1.43 -19.68 -8.83
N LYS A 464 -0.89 -20.69 -8.12
CA LYS A 464 -1.67 -21.89 -7.71
C LYS A 464 -2.60 -21.64 -6.54
N ILE A 465 -2.31 -20.66 -5.68
CA ILE A 465 -3.27 -20.19 -4.68
C ILE A 465 -4.43 -19.43 -5.37
N LEU A 466 -4.16 -18.72 -6.47
CA LEU A 466 -5.12 -18.04 -7.36
C LEU A 466 -5.80 -18.96 -8.37
N THR A 467 -5.19 -20.06 -8.82
CA THR A 467 -5.92 -21.13 -9.55
C THR A 467 -6.85 -21.91 -8.62
N PHE A 468 -6.72 -21.64 -7.32
CA PHE A 468 -7.61 -21.98 -6.24
C PHE A 468 -8.37 -20.72 -5.73
N MET A 469 -8.41 -19.59 -6.43
CA MET A 469 -9.49 -18.60 -6.29
C MET A 469 -10.49 -18.85 -7.42
#